data_AF-A0A7X5U9K4-F1
#
_entry.id   AF-A0A7X5U9K4-F1
#
_cell.length_a   1.000
_cell.length_b   1.000
_cell.length_c   1.000
_cell.angle_alpha   90.00
_cell.angle_beta   90.00
_cell.angle_gamma   90.00
#
_symmetry.space_group_name_H-M   'P 1'
#
loop_
_entity.id
_entity.type
_entity.pdbx_description
1 polymer ?
#
loop_
_entity_poly.entity_id
_entity_poly.type
_entity_poly.pdbx_seq_one_letter_code
_entity_poly.pdbx_strand_id
1 'polypeptide(L)'
;MFFRQKDISRVLCAALAVAMSHAAVAQASDYDAQDARLNAAYKKLSQGLDDANRKALRDEERQWILGRDKACGATAGQVLKNACTTASTRTRADELERRAGSAASAGKPSADTAISGDWGYRTDCDFGHYVNVTVTKASPDAEGKWGDGTRNDGSQGLLKGQWRDGKLYVRFCSDDGQQGDYPACPAYSEEVAYFTPQGRQLVWFQRSGETYDRYVALDRVPKGGKAPLDTHCKGGDR
;
A
#
# COMPACT_ATOMS: atom_id res chain seq x y z
N MET A 1 -12.90 11.13 -71.81
CA MET A 1 -12.80 10.67 -70.41
C MET A 1 -13.53 11.68 -69.52
N PHE A 2 -14.76 11.37 -69.10
CA PHE A 2 -15.52 12.19 -68.14
C PHE A 2 -15.75 11.35 -66.89
N PHE A 3 -14.83 11.42 -65.93
CA PHE A 3 -15.15 10.97 -64.57
C PHE A 3 -16.07 12.03 -63.94
N ARG A 4 -17.30 11.61 -63.65
CA ARG A 4 -18.43 12.48 -63.35
C ARG A 4 -18.27 13.02 -61.91
N GLN A 5 -18.36 14.33 -61.74
CA GLN A 5 -18.31 15.05 -60.45
C GLN A 5 -19.24 14.47 -59.35
N LYS A 6 -20.28 13.72 -59.76
CA LYS A 6 -21.18 12.95 -58.88
C LYS A 6 -20.51 11.79 -58.13
N ASP A 7 -19.48 11.17 -58.70
CA ASP A 7 -18.85 9.98 -58.12
C ASP A 7 -17.86 10.36 -57.00
N ILE A 8 -17.18 11.51 -57.14
CA ILE A 8 -16.31 12.08 -56.10
C ILE A 8 -17.14 12.48 -54.86
N SER A 9 -18.32 13.09 -55.06
CA SER A 9 -19.22 13.46 -53.95
C SER A 9 -19.75 12.25 -53.18
N ARG A 10 -20.05 11.14 -53.86
CA ARG A 10 -20.53 9.90 -53.22
C ARG A 10 -19.44 9.20 -52.42
N VAL A 11 -18.21 9.15 -52.96
CA VAL A 11 -17.07 8.56 -52.28
C VAL A 11 -16.68 9.38 -51.03
N LEU A 12 -16.70 10.71 -51.10
CA LEU A 12 -16.46 11.56 -49.92
C LEU A 12 -17.55 11.39 -48.84
N CYS A 13 -18.83 11.36 -49.23
CA CYS A 13 -19.93 11.13 -48.29
C CYS A 13 -19.84 9.74 -47.62
N ALA A 14 -19.50 8.70 -48.37
CA ALA A 14 -19.34 7.35 -47.83
C ALA A 14 -18.14 7.26 -46.86
N ALA A 15 -17.00 7.88 -47.20
CA ALA A 15 -15.83 7.90 -46.33
C ALA A 15 -16.07 8.68 -45.01
N LEU A 16 -16.76 9.83 -45.07
CA LEU A 16 -17.17 10.56 -43.86
C LEU A 16 -18.13 9.74 -43.00
N ALA A 17 -19.12 9.05 -43.60
CA ALA A 17 -20.05 8.22 -42.86
C ALA A 17 -19.36 7.06 -42.13
N VAL A 18 -18.42 6.37 -42.79
CA VAL A 18 -17.63 5.28 -42.18
C VAL A 18 -16.76 5.78 -41.02
N ALA A 19 -16.11 6.94 -41.15
CA ALA A 19 -15.31 7.52 -40.08
C ALA A 19 -16.16 7.91 -38.84
N MET A 20 -17.35 8.47 -39.06
CA MET A 20 -18.29 8.79 -37.96
C MET A 20 -18.78 7.53 -37.24
N SER A 21 -19.02 6.43 -37.94
CA SER A 21 -19.43 5.16 -37.33
C SER A 21 -18.34 4.55 -36.43
N HIS A 22 -17.06 4.62 -36.82
CA HIS A 22 -15.95 4.12 -36.00
C HIS A 22 -15.78 4.93 -34.71
N ALA A 23 -15.92 6.26 -34.79
CA ALA A 23 -15.83 7.12 -33.61
C ALA A 23 -16.92 6.83 -32.57
N ALA A 24 -18.15 6.54 -33.02
CA ALA A 24 -19.25 6.18 -32.13
C ALA A 24 -19.04 4.82 -31.42
N VAL A 25 -18.50 3.82 -32.12
CA VAL A 25 -18.18 2.50 -31.55
C VAL A 25 -17.06 2.60 -30.51
N ALA A 26 -16.01 3.39 -30.79
CA ALA A 26 -14.92 3.62 -29.84
C ALA A 26 -15.42 4.27 -28.54
N GLN A 27 -16.29 5.29 -28.65
CA GLN A 27 -16.89 5.97 -27.49
C GLN A 27 -17.75 5.02 -26.64
N ALA A 28 -18.54 4.14 -27.28
CA ALA A 28 -19.33 3.15 -26.56
C ALA A 28 -18.45 2.13 -25.81
N SER A 29 -17.34 1.70 -26.41
CA SER A 29 -16.40 0.77 -25.78
C SER A 29 -15.62 1.38 -24.61
N ASP A 30 -15.22 2.65 -24.69
CA ASP A 30 -14.58 3.35 -23.56
C ASP A 30 -15.57 3.53 -22.41
N TYR A 31 -16.83 3.91 -22.70
CA TYR A 31 -17.87 3.95 -21.67
C TYR A 31 -18.00 2.62 -20.94
N ASP A 32 -18.13 1.50 -21.67
CA ASP A 32 -18.31 0.17 -21.07
C ASP A 32 -17.11 -0.24 -20.21
N ALA A 33 -15.89 0.11 -20.61
CA ALA A 33 -14.70 -0.11 -19.80
C ALA A 33 -14.70 0.72 -18.52
N GLN A 34 -15.06 2.01 -18.58
CA GLN A 34 -15.14 2.86 -17.38
C GLN A 34 -16.28 2.42 -16.45
N ASP A 35 -17.43 1.99 -16.99
CA ASP A 35 -18.56 1.50 -16.20
C ASP A 35 -18.22 0.19 -15.47
N ALA A 36 -17.55 -0.74 -16.16
CA ALA A 36 -17.04 -1.95 -15.54
C ALA A 36 -16.05 -1.64 -14.40
N ARG A 37 -15.14 -0.67 -14.61
CA ARG A 37 -14.19 -0.20 -13.60
C ARG A 37 -14.89 0.42 -12.40
N LEU A 38 -15.87 1.29 -12.62
CA LEU A 38 -16.69 1.89 -11.57
C LEU A 38 -17.38 0.81 -10.73
N ASN A 39 -18.05 -0.15 -11.39
CA ASN A 39 -18.75 -1.23 -10.71
C ASN A 39 -17.81 -2.12 -9.89
N ALA A 40 -16.60 -2.40 -10.38
CA ALA A 40 -15.58 -3.12 -9.63
C ALA A 40 -15.13 -2.35 -8.39
N ALA A 41 -14.86 -1.05 -8.52
CA ALA A 41 -14.47 -0.18 -7.41
C ALA A 41 -15.59 -0.05 -6.35
N TYR A 42 -16.84 0.11 -6.80
CA TYR A 42 -18.02 0.13 -5.93
C TYR A 42 -18.14 -1.15 -5.10
N LYS A 43 -18.06 -2.33 -5.76
CA LYS A 43 -18.13 -3.62 -5.07
C LYS A 43 -17.00 -3.76 -4.03
N LYS A 44 -15.77 -3.40 -4.42
CA LYS A 44 -14.61 -3.44 -3.53
C LYS A 44 -14.79 -2.54 -2.32
N LEU A 45 -15.23 -1.29 -2.51
CA LEU A 45 -15.50 -0.36 -1.41
C LEU A 45 -16.62 -0.90 -0.50
N SER A 46 -17.73 -1.34 -1.09
CA SER A 46 -18.89 -1.86 -0.34
C SER A 46 -18.54 -3.04 0.56
N GLN A 47 -17.66 -3.94 0.11
CA GLN A 47 -17.22 -5.10 0.90
C GLN A 47 -16.46 -4.73 2.18
N GLY A 48 -15.84 -3.55 2.23
CA GLY A 48 -15.07 -3.06 3.39
C GLY A 48 -15.87 -2.20 4.37
N LEU A 49 -17.18 -2.02 4.16
CA LEU A 49 -18.02 -1.11 4.94
C LEU A 49 -19.06 -1.87 5.77
N ASP A 50 -19.45 -1.29 6.91
CA ASP A 50 -20.59 -1.75 7.71
C ASP A 50 -21.94 -1.46 7.03
N ASP A 51 -23.04 -1.93 7.62
CA ASP A 51 -24.38 -1.84 7.02
C ASP A 51 -24.84 -0.40 6.78
N ALA A 52 -24.57 0.49 7.73
CA ALA A 52 -24.94 1.90 7.64
C ALA A 52 -24.17 2.59 6.50
N ASN A 53 -22.86 2.37 6.43
CA ASN A 53 -21.98 2.94 5.42
C ASN A 53 -22.22 2.33 4.03
N ARG A 54 -22.56 1.03 3.94
CA ARG A 54 -23.01 0.41 2.68
C ARG A 54 -24.31 1.03 2.18
N LYS A 55 -25.24 1.38 3.08
CA LYS A 55 -26.46 2.10 2.71
C LYS A 55 -26.15 3.50 2.20
N ALA A 56 -25.34 4.26 2.91
CA ALA A 56 -24.92 5.59 2.50
C ALA A 56 -24.26 5.56 1.10
N LEU A 57 -23.33 4.61 0.87
CA LEU A 57 -22.69 4.45 -0.44
C LEU A 57 -23.70 4.17 -1.57
N ARG A 58 -24.71 3.32 -1.32
CA ARG A 58 -25.79 3.08 -2.31
C ARG A 58 -26.57 4.35 -2.65
N ASP A 59 -26.87 5.16 -1.64
CA ASP A 59 -27.63 6.39 -1.82
C ASP A 59 -26.78 7.44 -2.57
N GLU A 60 -25.48 7.54 -2.26
CA GLU A 60 -24.52 8.38 -2.99
C GLU A 60 -24.44 7.99 -4.48
N GLU A 61 -24.27 6.70 -4.80
CA GLU A 61 -24.22 6.25 -6.21
C GLU A 61 -25.49 6.58 -6.96
N ARG A 62 -26.66 6.42 -6.34
CA ARG A 62 -27.95 6.76 -6.95
C ARG A 62 -28.04 8.26 -7.25
N GLN A 63 -27.64 9.11 -6.31
CA GLN A 63 -27.62 10.56 -6.52
C GLN A 63 -26.62 10.96 -7.60
N TRP A 64 -25.45 10.30 -7.64
CA TRP A 64 -24.45 10.52 -8.68
C TRP A 64 -25.00 10.16 -10.07
N ILE A 65 -25.65 9.01 -10.24
CA ILE A 65 -26.26 8.61 -11.52
C ILE A 65 -27.28 9.66 -11.98
N LEU A 66 -28.17 10.10 -11.10
CA LEU A 66 -29.16 11.14 -11.42
C LEU A 66 -28.49 12.46 -11.83
N GLY A 67 -27.44 12.88 -11.12
CA GLY A 67 -26.68 14.08 -11.43
C GLY A 67 -25.94 13.99 -12.77
N ARG A 68 -25.28 12.86 -13.03
CA ARG A 68 -24.59 12.58 -14.30
C ARG A 68 -25.55 12.62 -15.47
N ASP A 69 -26.67 11.88 -15.38
CA ASP A 69 -27.62 11.77 -16.48
C ASP A 69 -28.21 13.14 -16.82
N LYS A 70 -28.59 13.93 -15.80
CA LYS A 70 -29.03 15.32 -15.98
C LYS A 70 -27.95 16.19 -16.63
N ALA A 71 -26.70 16.12 -16.17
CA ALA A 71 -25.62 16.95 -16.68
C ALA A 71 -25.21 16.59 -18.12
N CYS A 72 -25.29 15.30 -18.48
CA CYS A 72 -24.92 14.80 -19.80
C CYS A 72 -26.09 14.71 -20.80
N GLY A 73 -27.27 15.22 -20.42
CA GLY A 73 -28.45 15.30 -21.29
C GLY A 73 -29.14 13.96 -21.53
N ALA A 74 -28.94 12.97 -20.66
CA ALA A 74 -29.66 11.71 -20.71
C ALA A 74 -31.01 11.83 -19.99
N THR A 75 -32.06 11.23 -20.56
CA THR A 75 -33.34 11.08 -19.85
C THR A 75 -33.19 10.09 -18.70
N ALA A 76 -33.89 10.33 -17.59
CA ALA A 76 -33.82 9.46 -16.41
C ALA A 76 -34.07 7.99 -16.79
N GLY A 77 -33.13 7.11 -16.43
CA GLY A 77 -33.20 5.68 -16.74
C GLY A 77 -32.61 5.27 -18.11
N GLN A 78 -32.10 6.22 -18.90
CA GLN A 78 -31.36 5.95 -20.12
C GLN A 78 -29.88 6.29 -19.96
N VAL A 79 -28.99 5.41 -20.40
CA VAL A 79 -27.56 5.68 -20.45
C VAL A 79 -27.20 6.16 -21.85
N LEU A 80 -26.90 7.46 -21.97
CA LEU A 80 -26.37 8.03 -23.20
C LEU A 80 -24.85 7.81 -23.24
N LYS A 81 -24.34 6.86 -24.02
CA LYS A 81 -22.89 6.57 -24.12
C LYS A 81 -22.18 7.61 -24.99
N ASN A 82 -21.75 8.71 -24.38
CA ASN A 82 -21.06 9.80 -25.05
C ASN A 82 -19.82 10.23 -24.26
N ALA A 83 -19.08 11.23 -24.75
CA ALA A 83 -17.88 11.73 -24.08
C ALA A 83 -18.16 12.25 -22.66
N CYS A 84 -19.30 12.89 -22.42
CA CYS A 84 -19.68 13.42 -21.10
C CYS A 84 -19.89 12.29 -20.08
N THR A 85 -20.71 11.29 -20.42
CA THR A 85 -20.99 10.18 -19.50
C THR A 85 -19.76 9.31 -19.28
N THR A 86 -18.91 9.14 -20.30
CA THR A 86 -17.63 8.45 -20.19
C THR A 86 -16.68 9.15 -19.24
N ALA A 87 -16.50 10.47 -19.39
CA ALA A 87 -15.64 11.27 -18.51
C ALA A 87 -16.15 11.28 -17.06
N SER A 88 -17.46 11.48 -16.86
CA SER A 88 -18.06 11.47 -15.52
C SER A 88 -17.92 10.10 -14.84
N THR A 89 -18.10 9.02 -15.59
CA THR A 89 -17.95 7.63 -15.09
C THR A 89 -16.49 7.33 -14.73
N ARG A 90 -15.53 7.80 -15.54
CA ARG A 90 -14.09 7.71 -15.23
C ARG A 90 -13.75 8.40 -13.92
N THR A 91 -14.19 9.65 -13.74
CA THR A 91 -13.94 10.42 -12.52
C THR A 91 -14.56 9.77 -11.29
N ARG A 92 -15.78 9.23 -11.40
CA ARG A 92 -16.40 8.50 -10.29
C ARG A 92 -15.66 7.21 -9.96
N ALA A 93 -15.18 6.48 -10.97
CA ALA A 93 -14.33 5.31 -10.75
C ALA A 93 -13.04 5.68 -9.99
N ASP A 94 -12.35 6.74 -10.38
CA ASP A 94 -11.14 7.24 -9.68
C ASP A 94 -11.45 7.54 -8.19
N GLU A 95 -12.58 8.18 -7.91
CA GLU A 95 -13.01 8.51 -6.56
C GLU A 95 -13.28 7.25 -5.71
N LEU A 96 -14.02 6.30 -6.26
CA LEU A 96 -14.36 5.05 -5.57
C LEU A 96 -13.13 4.17 -5.34
N GLU A 97 -12.19 4.11 -6.29
CA GLU A 97 -10.94 3.39 -6.13
C GLU A 97 -10.08 3.97 -5.00
N ARG A 98 -9.96 5.30 -4.94
CA ARG A 98 -9.25 5.99 -3.85
C ARG A 98 -9.90 5.69 -2.50
N ARG A 99 -11.24 5.78 -2.41
CA ARG A 99 -11.99 5.45 -1.19
C ARG A 99 -11.83 3.98 -0.80
N ALA A 100 -11.84 3.06 -1.78
CA ALA A 100 -11.62 1.63 -1.55
C ALA A 100 -10.22 1.35 -1.00
N GLY A 101 -9.20 2.08 -1.48
CA GLY A 101 -7.85 2.03 -0.91
C GLY A 101 -7.79 2.48 0.54
N SER A 102 -8.45 3.60 0.87
CA SER A 102 -8.53 4.11 2.24
C SER A 102 -9.34 3.20 3.17
N ALA A 103 -10.49 2.67 2.73
CA ALA A 103 -11.34 1.77 3.52
C ALA A 103 -10.65 0.42 3.81
N ALA A 104 -9.91 -0.13 2.83
CA ALA A 104 -9.08 -1.31 3.04
C ALA A 104 -7.95 -1.08 4.07
N SER A 105 -7.60 0.19 4.31
CA SER A 105 -6.58 0.61 5.27
C SER A 105 -7.18 0.99 6.64
N ALA A 106 -8.46 1.37 6.70
CA ALA A 106 -9.13 1.83 7.92
C ALA A 106 -9.34 0.74 8.99
N GLY A 107 -9.33 -0.54 8.60
CA GLY A 107 -9.43 -1.68 9.50
C GLY A 107 -8.10 -2.35 9.86
N LYS A 108 -7.00 -1.95 9.23
CA LYS A 108 -5.65 -2.42 9.58
C LYS A 108 -5.03 -1.38 10.50
N PRO A 109 -4.39 -1.75 11.61
CA PRO A 109 -3.54 -0.82 12.34
C PRO A 109 -2.58 -0.19 11.33
N SER A 110 -2.54 1.14 11.26
CA SER A 110 -1.54 1.82 10.44
C SER A 110 -0.16 1.30 10.84
N ALA A 111 0.76 1.21 9.88
CA ALA A 111 2.08 0.61 10.09
C ALA A 111 2.78 1.20 11.33
N ASP A 112 2.60 2.50 11.58
CA ASP A 112 3.06 3.21 12.77
C ASP A 112 2.45 2.67 14.08
N THR A 113 1.16 2.39 14.13
CA THR A 113 0.53 1.81 15.34
C THR A 113 0.85 0.32 15.48
N ALA A 114 1.01 -0.38 14.36
CA ALA A 114 1.23 -1.83 14.31
C ALA A 114 2.55 -2.26 14.96
N ILE A 115 3.59 -1.43 14.93
CA ILE A 115 4.92 -1.83 15.44
C ILE A 115 5.10 -1.62 16.94
N SER A 116 4.18 -0.93 17.62
CA SER A 116 4.31 -0.69 19.07
C SER A 116 4.44 -2.00 19.85
N GLY A 117 5.29 -1.98 20.89
CA GLY A 117 5.53 -3.11 21.79
C GLY A 117 6.83 -3.87 21.51
N ASP A 118 6.88 -5.09 22.03
CA ASP A 118 8.09 -5.91 22.07
C ASP A 118 8.14 -6.91 20.90
N TRP A 119 9.29 -6.95 20.26
CA TRP A 119 9.61 -7.82 19.14
C TRP A 119 10.92 -8.54 19.40
N GLY A 120 11.03 -9.77 18.93
CA GLY A 120 12.30 -10.47 19.04
C GLY A 120 12.42 -11.68 18.14
N TYR A 121 13.65 -12.10 17.99
CA TYR A 121 14.06 -13.36 17.38
C TYR A 121 14.98 -14.05 18.37
N ARG A 122 14.86 -15.36 18.47
CA ARG A 122 15.93 -16.15 19.08
C ARG A 122 16.09 -17.49 18.42
N THR A 123 17.34 -17.91 18.31
CA THR A 123 17.71 -19.29 18.01
C THR A 123 18.81 -19.74 18.94
N ASP A 124 18.84 -21.04 19.21
CA ASP A 124 19.91 -21.72 19.93
C ASP A 124 20.88 -22.44 18.97
N CYS A 125 20.66 -22.36 17.66
CA CYS A 125 21.56 -22.95 16.67
C CYS A 125 22.96 -22.29 16.73
N ASP A 126 24.00 -23.10 16.54
CA ASP A 126 25.40 -22.67 16.64
C ASP A 126 25.72 -21.92 17.96
N PHE A 127 26.17 -20.67 17.88
CA PHE A 127 26.44 -19.80 19.04
C PHE A 127 25.20 -19.04 19.55
N GLY A 128 24.03 -19.34 18.99
CA GLY A 128 22.79 -18.64 19.22
C GLY A 128 22.78 -17.24 18.60
N HIS A 129 21.57 -16.74 18.33
CA HIS A 129 21.35 -15.37 17.88
C HIS A 129 20.08 -14.85 18.54
N TYR A 130 20.18 -13.73 19.25
CA TYR A 130 19.12 -13.16 20.08
C TYR A 130 18.97 -11.69 19.74
N VAL A 131 17.87 -11.36 19.06
CA VAL A 131 17.56 -9.98 18.65
C VAL A 131 16.31 -9.54 19.37
N ASN A 132 16.32 -8.33 19.92
CA ASN A 132 15.15 -7.71 20.52
C ASN A 132 14.99 -6.26 20.07
N VAL A 133 13.75 -5.84 19.86
CA VAL A 133 13.37 -4.47 19.54
C VAL A 133 12.11 -4.14 20.32
N THR A 134 12.17 -3.07 21.12
CA THR A 134 11.00 -2.54 21.83
C THR A 134 10.70 -1.16 21.29
N VAL A 135 9.50 -0.97 20.74
CA VAL A 135 9.03 0.34 20.27
C VAL A 135 8.08 0.92 21.32
N THR A 136 8.56 1.93 22.07
CA THR A 136 7.79 2.58 23.15
C THR A 136 6.93 3.72 22.63
N LYS A 137 7.36 4.37 21.55
CA LYS A 137 6.61 5.37 20.80
C LYS A 137 6.81 5.06 19.33
N ALA A 138 5.73 4.99 18.58
CA ALA A 138 5.82 4.56 17.19
C ALA A 138 5.51 5.67 16.16
N SER A 139 4.98 6.80 16.62
CA SER A 139 4.57 7.94 15.79
C SER A 139 4.58 9.25 16.61
N PRO A 140 4.83 10.43 16.00
CA PRO A 140 5.27 10.64 14.62
C PRO A 140 6.74 10.22 14.40
N ASP A 141 7.59 10.44 15.39
CA ASP A 141 8.95 9.90 15.44
C ASP A 141 8.95 8.68 16.36
N ALA A 142 9.45 7.56 15.84
CA ALA A 142 9.55 6.35 16.63
C ALA A 142 10.73 6.42 17.59
N GLU A 143 10.55 5.88 18.78
CA GLU A 143 11.56 5.77 19.83
C GLU A 143 11.46 4.38 20.45
N GLY A 144 12.61 3.83 20.85
CA GLY A 144 12.63 2.48 21.38
C GLY A 144 14.01 2.03 21.84
N LYS A 145 14.09 0.72 22.08
CA LYS A 145 15.32 0.02 22.44
C LYS A 145 15.59 -1.09 21.42
N TRP A 146 16.86 -1.42 21.26
CA TRP A 146 17.29 -2.55 20.46
C TRP A 146 18.34 -3.34 21.24
N GLY A 147 18.48 -4.62 20.91
CA GLY A 147 19.60 -5.44 21.32
C GLY A 147 19.82 -6.56 20.32
N ASP A 148 21.08 -6.90 20.10
CA ASP A 148 21.53 -7.92 19.16
C ASP A 148 22.77 -8.60 19.72
N GLY A 149 22.78 -9.93 19.72
CA GLY A 149 23.88 -10.69 20.27
C GLY A 149 23.74 -12.19 20.12
N THR A 150 24.74 -12.86 20.66
CA THR A 150 24.88 -14.31 20.75
C THR A 150 24.78 -14.73 22.22
N ARG A 151 25.09 -15.99 22.53
CA ARG A 151 25.17 -16.47 23.92
C ARG A 151 26.22 -15.76 24.76
N ASN A 152 27.30 -15.27 24.15
CA ASN A 152 28.50 -14.82 24.87
C ASN A 152 28.78 -13.33 24.73
N ASP A 153 28.19 -12.68 23.73
CA ASP A 153 28.48 -11.30 23.39
C ASP A 153 27.25 -10.65 22.76
N GLY A 154 27.13 -9.34 22.87
CA GLY A 154 26.04 -8.59 22.29
C GLY A 154 26.10 -7.12 22.64
N SER A 155 25.37 -6.33 21.86
CA SER A 155 25.24 -4.90 22.06
C SER A 155 23.76 -4.51 22.10
N GLN A 156 23.49 -3.37 22.72
CA GLN A 156 22.15 -2.87 22.96
C GLN A 156 22.18 -1.36 23.12
N GLY A 157 21.02 -0.73 22.97
CA GLY A 157 20.87 0.70 23.24
C GLY A 157 19.53 1.24 22.79
N LEU A 158 19.54 2.47 22.29
CA LEU A 158 18.32 3.18 21.89
C LEU A 158 18.20 3.29 20.37
N LEU A 159 16.96 3.29 19.89
CA LEU A 159 16.64 3.60 18.51
C LEU A 159 15.76 4.85 18.43
N LYS A 160 15.95 5.60 17.36
CA LYS A 160 15.04 6.65 16.88
C LYS A 160 14.74 6.42 15.41
N GLY A 161 13.54 6.73 14.96
CA GLY A 161 13.20 6.53 13.55
C GLY A 161 12.09 7.40 13.00
N GLN A 162 12.05 7.48 11.67
CA GLN A 162 11.09 8.24 10.90
C GLN A 162 10.42 7.37 9.84
N TRP A 163 9.11 7.53 9.70
CA TRP A 163 8.31 6.82 8.72
C TRP A 163 8.43 7.45 7.35
N ARG A 164 8.75 6.62 6.34
CA ARG A 164 8.73 6.99 4.91
C ARG A 164 8.27 5.78 4.11
N ASP A 165 7.21 5.96 3.31
CA ASP A 165 6.68 4.92 2.41
C ASP A 165 6.43 3.55 3.07
N GLY A 166 5.89 3.56 4.30
CA GLY A 166 5.60 2.33 5.06
C GLY A 166 6.84 1.61 5.61
N LYS A 167 8.01 2.25 5.58
CA LYS A 167 9.25 1.80 6.22
C LYS A 167 9.61 2.75 7.35
N LEU A 168 10.05 2.19 8.48
CA LEU A 168 10.60 2.97 9.59
C LEU A 168 12.12 3.00 9.46
N TYR A 169 12.69 4.09 8.97
CA TYR A 169 14.14 4.25 8.89
C TYR A 169 14.68 4.66 10.25
N VAL A 170 15.71 3.97 10.72
CA VAL A 170 16.18 4.07 12.10
C VAL A 170 17.64 4.43 12.20
N ARG A 171 17.94 5.11 13.30
CA ARG A 171 19.28 5.43 13.79
C ARG A 171 19.44 4.78 15.15
N PHE A 172 20.64 4.29 15.43
CA PHE A 172 20.96 3.61 16.67
C PHE A 172 22.02 4.37 17.45
N CYS A 173 21.93 4.26 18.77
CA CYS A 173 23.06 4.45 19.67
C CYS A 173 23.21 3.19 20.52
N SER A 174 24.42 2.92 20.99
CA SER A 174 24.68 1.79 21.89
C SER A 174 25.07 2.25 23.29
N ASP A 175 24.81 1.40 24.28
CA ASP A 175 25.13 1.65 25.69
C ASP A 175 26.65 1.56 25.96
N ASP A 176 27.33 0.70 25.20
CA ASP A 176 28.76 0.39 25.33
C ASP A 176 29.66 1.33 24.50
N GLY A 177 29.19 1.82 23.35
CA GLY A 177 29.89 2.68 22.39
C GLY A 177 31.12 2.04 21.73
N GLN A 178 31.31 2.21 20.41
CA GLN A 178 32.54 1.91 19.63
C GLN A 178 33.18 0.51 19.76
N GLN A 179 32.62 -0.39 20.57
CA GLN A 179 32.91 -1.83 20.53
C GLN A 179 31.94 -2.58 19.59
N GLY A 180 30.82 -1.94 19.24
CA GLY A 180 29.92 -2.28 18.14
C GLY A 180 29.76 -1.08 17.18
N ASP A 181 29.22 -1.32 15.98
CA ASP A 181 29.16 -0.39 14.83
C ASP A 181 28.39 0.94 15.05
N TYR A 182 28.00 1.28 16.30
CA TYR A 182 27.18 2.45 16.64
C TYR A 182 27.86 3.37 17.67
N PRO A 183 27.57 4.69 17.61
CA PRO A 183 28.06 5.64 18.60
C PRO A 183 27.40 5.43 19.98
N ALA A 184 28.13 5.81 21.03
CA ALA A 184 27.63 5.79 22.40
C ALA A 184 26.43 6.73 22.57
N CYS A 185 25.38 6.29 23.25
CA CYS A 185 24.24 7.13 23.59
C CYS A 185 24.69 8.38 24.41
N PRO A 186 24.14 9.58 24.14
CA PRO A 186 22.95 9.86 23.32
C PRO A 186 23.25 10.23 21.86
N ALA A 187 24.48 10.06 21.38
CA ALA A 187 24.80 10.30 19.97
C ALA A 187 24.27 9.14 19.11
N TYR A 188 23.59 9.44 18.01
CA TYR A 188 23.00 8.44 17.12
C TYR A 188 23.78 8.34 15.81
N SER A 189 23.76 7.14 15.22
CA SER A 189 24.28 6.86 13.88
C SER A 189 23.52 7.65 12.80
N GLU A 190 23.99 7.54 11.56
CA GLU A 190 23.15 7.80 10.38
C GLU A 190 22.03 6.73 10.24
N GLU A 191 21.22 6.85 9.18
CA GLU A 191 20.18 5.88 8.84
C GLU A 191 20.79 4.60 8.23
N VAL A 192 21.19 3.71 9.14
CA VAL A 192 21.89 2.45 8.84
C VAL A 192 20.94 1.27 8.71
N ALA A 193 19.66 1.43 9.02
CA ALA A 193 18.67 0.37 8.90
C ALA A 193 17.25 0.90 8.69
N TYR A 194 16.34 0.01 8.33
CA TYR A 194 14.91 0.25 8.48
C TYR A 194 14.16 -1.00 8.93
N PHE A 195 12.99 -0.78 9.53
CA PHE A 195 12.01 -1.83 9.82
C PHE A 195 10.82 -1.74 8.88
N THR A 196 10.24 -2.90 8.56
CA THR A 196 8.97 -2.98 7.82
C THR A 196 8.04 -4.01 8.45
N PRO A 197 6.78 -3.64 8.77
CA PRO A 197 5.79 -4.60 9.21
C PRO A 197 5.35 -5.48 8.03
N GLN A 198 5.54 -6.79 8.16
CA GLN A 198 5.15 -7.80 7.17
C GLN A 198 4.24 -8.83 7.82
N GLY A 199 2.92 -8.67 7.65
CA GLY A 199 1.93 -9.55 8.27
C GLY A 199 2.02 -9.48 9.80
N ARG A 200 2.45 -10.58 10.42
CA ARG A 200 2.63 -10.66 11.90
C ARG A 200 4.06 -10.41 12.36
N GLN A 201 4.99 -10.14 11.45
CA GLN A 201 6.40 -9.98 11.75
C GLN A 201 6.85 -8.53 11.56
N LEU A 202 7.88 -8.15 12.32
CA LEU A 202 8.64 -6.94 12.09
C LEU A 202 9.98 -7.33 11.48
N VAL A 203 10.24 -6.93 10.25
CA VAL A 203 11.47 -7.30 9.54
C VAL A 203 12.48 -6.17 9.61
N TRP A 204 13.67 -6.49 10.08
CA TRP A 204 14.81 -5.59 10.14
C TRP A 204 15.64 -5.74 8.85
N PHE A 205 15.86 -4.63 8.17
CA PHE A 205 16.81 -4.51 7.05
C PHE A 205 18.00 -3.64 7.46
N GLN A 206 19.21 -4.10 7.20
CA GLN A 206 20.45 -3.36 7.49
C GLN A 206 21.10 -2.87 6.20
N ARG A 207 21.75 -1.70 6.26
CA ARG A 207 22.45 -1.12 5.11
C ARG A 207 23.70 -1.94 4.79
N SER A 208 23.85 -2.28 3.53
CA SER A 208 24.97 -3.04 2.96
C SER A 208 25.42 -2.28 1.71
N GLY A 209 26.45 -1.45 1.85
CA GLY A 209 26.87 -0.50 0.82
C GLY A 209 25.76 0.50 0.46
N GLU A 210 25.29 0.44 -0.78
CA GLU A 210 24.22 1.30 -1.32
C GLU A 210 22.82 0.69 -1.16
N THR A 211 22.72 -0.58 -0.75
CA THR A 211 21.46 -1.31 -0.64
C THR A 211 21.12 -1.63 0.81
N TYR A 212 19.93 -2.19 1.02
CA TYR A 212 19.50 -2.70 2.31
C TYR A 212 19.18 -4.19 2.17
N ASP A 213 19.86 -5.02 2.94
CA ASP A 213 19.65 -6.46 2.96
C ASP A 213 18.73 -6.85 4.11
N ARG A 214 17.91 -7.89 3.89
CA ARG A 214 17.07 -8.44 4.94
C ARG A 214 17.97 -9.10 5.98
N TYR A 215 17.93 -8.59 7.21
CA TYR A 215 18.74 -9.11 8.31
C TYR A 215 17.98 -10.19 9.08
N VAL A 216 16.88 -9.84 9.74
CA VAL A 216 16.12 -10.77 10.58
C VAL A 216 14.63 -10.46 10.58
N ALA A 217 13.81 -11.49 10.76
CA ALA A 217 12.38 -11.37 10.98
C ALA A 217 12.07 -11.57 12.47
N LEU A 218 11.48 -10.56 13.10
CA LEU A 218 11.15 -10.57 14.52
C LEU A 218 9.66 -10.93 14.69
N ASP A 219 9.38 -11.79 15.65
CA ASP A 219 8.03 -12.11 16.09
C ASP A 219 7.64 -11.25 17.30
N ARG A 220 6.34 -11.12 17.55
CA ARG A 220 5.87 -10.45 18.78
C ARG A 220 6.30 -11.22 20.01
N VAL A 221 6.80 -10.50 21.01
CA VAL A 221 7.09 -11.04 22.34
C VAL A 221 5.88 -10.81 23.24
N PRO A 222 5.29 -11.87 23.83
CA PRO A 222 4.24 -11.70 24.84
C PRO A 222 4.78 -10.93 26.04
N LYS A 223 3.93 -10.13 26.70
CA LYS A 223 4.30 -9.36 27.88
C LYS A 223 4.91 -10.28 28.96
N GLY A 224 6.15 -9.99 29.38
CA GLY A 224 6.88 -10.79 30.37
C GLY A 224 7.41 -12.14 29.84
N GLY A 225 7.25 -12.40 28.54
CA GLY A 225 7.73 -13.59 27.87
C GLY A 225 9.07 -13.39 27.17
N LYS A 226 9.43 -14.37 26.34
CA LYS A 226 10.58 -14.33 25.44
C LYS A 226 10.08 -14.53 24.01
N ALA A 227 10.83 -14.07 23.01
CA ALA A 227 10.51 -14.33 21.60
C ALA A 227 10.28 -15.83 21.34
N PRO A 228 9.48 -16.26 20.37
CA PRO A 228 9.44 -17.67 19.96
C PRO A 228 10.86 -18.20 19.66
N LEU A 229 11.15 -19.44 20.06
CA LEU A 229 12.43 -20.07 19.75
C LEU A 229 12.39 -20.67 18.35
N ASP A 230 13.28 -20.22 17.48
CA ASP A 230 13.52 -20.83 16.18
C ASP A 230 14.39 -22.09 16.36
N THR A 231 13.78 -23.24 16.08
CA THR A 231 14.40 -24.56 16.21
C THR A 231 14.93 -25.13 14.89
N HIS A 232 14.84 -24.35 13.80
CA HIS A 232 15.27 -24.77 12.47
C HIS A 232 16.73 -24.40 12.21
N CYS A 233 17.66 -25.23 12.71
CA CYS A 233 19.08 -25.06 12.44
C CYS A 233 19.43 -25.47 11.00
N LYS A 234 20.11 -24.59 10.27
CA LYS A 234 20.70 -24.95 8.97
C LYS A 234 22.01 -25.69 9.23
N GLY A 235 22.04 -27.00 9.06
CA GLY A 235 23.28 -27.79 9.13
C GLY A 235 23.35 -28.86 10.22
N GLY A 236 22.36 -28.95 11.12
CA GLY A 236 22.14 -30.13 11.97
C GLY A 236 22.53 -30.02 13.44
N ASP A 237 23.28 -29.00 13.86
CA ASP A 237 23.71 -28.88 15.26
C ASP A 237 22.85 -27.87 16.05
N ARG A 238 22.37 -28.31 17.22
CA ARG A 238 21.62 -27.55 18.23
C ARG A 238 22.49 -27.24 19.44
#